data_AF-A0A945UQT0-F1
#
_entry.id   AF-A0A945UQT0-F1
#
_cell.length_a   1.000
_cell.length_b   1.000
_cell.length_c   1.000
_cell.angle_alpha   90.00
_cell.angle_beta   90.00
_cell.angle_gamma   90.00
#
_symmetry.space_group_name_H-M   'P 1'
#
loop_
_entity.id
_entity.type
_entity.pdbx_description
1 polymer ?
#
loop_
_entity_poly.entity_id
_entity_poly.type
_entity_poly.pdbx_seq_one_letter_code
_entity_poly.pdbx_strand_id
1 'polypeptide(L)'
;MSDYLEHYTGLNPRKTYHAPTALSMAVLCDLSYQKPTAAKAGAAKLGYTRSAFINVRKAKDIDTQCLIIGNSANVVVVFRGSDDINDWFANFQAVRDPGPLTKTKAHEGFQDALFPSVIQVTNSIDGMLDNNQRIWVTGHSLGGALTSLYSAMMFEAGYTV
;
A
#
# COMPACT_ATOMS: atom_id res chain seq x y z
N MET A 1 -7.90 -16.21 -9.26
CA MET A 1 -7.46 -16.12 -7.85
C MET A 1 -5.95 -16.00 -7.91
N SER A 2 -5.29 -15.18 -7.10
CA SER A 2 -3.83 -14.97 -7.19
C SER A 2 -3.09 -16.32 -7.27
N ASP A 3 -2.24 -16.47 -8.28
CA ASP A 3 -1.52 -17.72 -8.57
C ASP A 3 -0.39 -17.98 -7.55
N TYR A 4 -0.08 -16.98 -6.71
CA TYR A 4 1.08 -16.99 -5.82
C TYR A 4 0.72 -17.11 -4.34
N LEU A 5 -0.56 -17.29 -3.99
CA LEU A 5 -1.00 -17.35 -2.58
C LEU A 5 -0.28 -18.43 -1.78
N GLU A 6 0.08 -19.55 -2.40
CA GLU A 6 0.81 -20.66 -1.77
C GLU A 6 2.23 -20.28 -1.31
N HIS A 7 2.81 -19.20 -1.85
CA HIS A 7 4.12 -18.70 -1.46
C HIS A 7 4.07 -17.74 -0.27
N TYR A 8 2.88 -17.39 0.21
CA TYR A 8 2.76 -16.54 1.38
C TYR A 8 3.14 -17.31 2.66
N THR A 9 4.17 -16.84 3.36
CA THR A 9 4.70 -17.48 4.58
C THR A 9 4.53 -16.63 5.84
N GLY A 10 3.91 -15.45 5.71
CA GLY A 10 3.68 -14.52 6.81
C GLY A 10 4.67 -13.36 6.85
N LEU A 11 4.34 -12.37 7.69
CA LEU A 11 5.17 -11.19 7.89
C LEU A 11 5.95 -11.33 9.20
N ASN A 12 7.28 -11.26 9.12
CA ASN A 12 8.17 -11.40 10.27
C ASN A 12 9.03 -10.13 10.40
N PRO A 13 8.84 -9.32 11.46
CA PRO A 13 9.59 -8.09 11.63
C PRO A 13 11.07 -8.36 11.89
N ARG A 14 11.92 -7.80 11.03
CA ARG A 14 13.39 -7.90 11.11
C ARG A 14 14.00 -6.53 10.89
N LYS A 15 15.16 -6.27 11.50
CA LYS A 15 15.96 -5.06 11.26
C LYS A 15 16.74 -5.10 9.94
N THR A 16 16.83 -6.27 9.33
CA THR A 16 17.52 -6.53 8.07
C THR A 16 16.55 -7.13 7.08
N TYR A 17 16.92 -7.08 5.79
CA TYR A 17 16.18 -7.75 4.74
C TYR A 17 15.91 -9.22 5.08
N HIS A 18 14.69 -9.68 4.80
CA HIS A 18 14.24 -11.04 5.04
C HIS A 18 13.43 -11.51 3.83
N ALA A 19 14.03 -12.39 3.02
CA ALA A 19 13.45 -12.82 1.75
C ALA A 19 12.03 -13.40 1.84
N PRO A 20 11.68 -14.24 2.84
CA PRO A 20 10.30 -14.75 2.97
C PRO A 20 9.26 -13.63 3.19
N THR A 21 9.60 -12.62 3.98
CA THR A 21 8.71 -11.47 4.22
C THR A 21 8.59 -10.60 2.98
N ALA A 22 9.69 -10.38 2.25
CA ALA A 22 9.66 -9.67 0.97
C ALA A 22 8.80 -10.41 -0.07
N LEU A 23 8.90 -11.74 -0.14
CA LEU A 23 8.05 -12.57 -1.00
C LEU A 23 6.58 -12.48 -0.59
N SER A 24 6.27 -12.58 0.71
CA SER A 24 4.92 -12.38 1.22
C SER A 24 4.35 -11.01 0.85
N MET A 25 5.15 -9.93 0.92
CA MET A 25 4.72 -8.60 0.47
C MET A 25 4.45 -8.55 -1.03
N ALA A 26 5.26 -9.22 -1.85
CA ALA A 26 5.03 -9.32 -3.30
C ALA A 26 3.73 -10.10 -3.62
N VAL A 27 3.45 -11.19 -2.90
CA VAL A 27 2.17 -11.93 -3.02
C VAL A 27 0.99 -11.03 -2.67
N LEU A 28 1.10 -10.20 -1.64
CA LEU A 28 0.05 -9.24 -1.28
C LEU A 28 -0.12 -8.15 -2.35
N CYS A 29 0.97 -7.69 -2.97
CA CYS A 29 0.90 -6.80 -4.13
C CYS A 29 0.09 -7.43 -5.27
N ASP A 30 0.39 -8.69 -5.67
CA ASP A 30 -0.39 -9.39 -6.69
C ASP A 30 -1.88 -9.55 -6.30
N LEU A 31 -2.15 -9.87 -5.03
CA LEU A 31 -3.50 -9.97 -4.51
C LEU A 31 -4.29 -8.65 -4.67
N SER A 32 -3.63 -7.50 -4.56
CA SER A 32 -4.27 -6.18 -4.72
C SER A 32 -4.76 -5.88 -6.14
N TYR A 33 -4.24 -6.57 -7.15
CA TYR A 33 -4.70 -6.45 -8.54
C TYR A 33 -5.97 -7.28 -8.82
N GLN A 34 -6.35 -8.17 -7.91
CA GLN A 34 -7.56 -8.99 -8.07
C GLN A 34 -8.82 -8.15 -7.81
N LYS A 35 -9.95 -8.57 -8.39
CA LYS A 35 -11.26 -7.97 -8.08
C LYS A 35 -11.54 -8.02 -6.56
N PRO A 36 -12.24 -7.04 -5.97
CA PRO A 36 -12.43 -6.96 -4.51
C PRO A 36 -12.92 -8.25 -3.84
N THR A 37 -13.85 -8.96 -4.47
CA THR A 37 -14.36 -10.24 -3.96
C THR A 37 -13.29 -11.33 -3.91
N ALA A 38 -12.47 -11.45 -4.96
CA ALA A 38 -11.39 -12.42 -5.04
C ALA A 38 -10.22 -12.05 -4.11
N ALA A 39 -9.87 -10.75 -4.04
CA ALA A 39 -8.85 -10.24 -3.12
C ALA A 39 -9.23 -10.49 -1.65
N LYS A 40 -10.48 -10.21 -1.27
CA LYS A 40 -11.01 -10.52 0.07
C LYS A 40 -10.95 -12.01 0.38
N ALA A 41 -11.38 -12.86 -0.56
CA ALA A 41 -11.32 -14.31 -0.38
C ALA A 41 -9.87 -14.82 -0.25
N GLY A 42 -8.94 -14.28 -1.03
CA GLY A 42 -7.51 -14.60 -0.92
C GLY A 42 -6.93 -14.14 0.42
N ALA A 43 -7.22 -12.91 0.85
CA ALA A 43 -6.78 -12.38 2.15
C ALA A 43 -7.28 -13.25 3.32
N ALA A 44 -8.54 -13.70 3.27
CA ALA A 44 -9.11 -14.62 4.25
C ALA A 44 -8.35 -15.96 4.31
N LYS A 45 -7.93 -16.52 3.16
CA LYS A 45 -7.11 -17.74 3.10
C LYS A 45 -5.73 -17.55 3.73
N LEU A 46 -5.19 -16.33 3.71
CA LEU A 46 -3.93 -15.97 4.34
C LEU A 46 -4.08 -15.61 5.84
N GLY A 47 -5.29 -15.73 6.40
CA GLY A 47 -5.57 -15.43 7.80
C GLY A 47 -5.89 -13.96 8.10
N TYR A 48 -6.16 -13.15 7.07
CA TYR A 48 -6.66 -11.78 7.24
C TYR A 48 -8.19 -11.76 7.22
N THR A 49 -8.79 -11.51 8.39
CA THR A 49 -10.25 -11.55 8.58
C THR A 49 -10.93 -10.23 8.25
N ARG A 50 -10.17 -9.15 8.15
CA ARG A 50 -10.66 -7.80 7.84
C ARG A 50 -10.05 -7.32 6.53
N SER A 51 -10.85 -6.64 5.71
CA SER A 51 -10.41 -6.09 4.42
C SER A 51 -11.16 -4.81 4.07
N ALA A 52 -10.46 -3.82 3.51
CA ALA A 52 -11.03 -2.63 2.90
C ALA A 52 -10.39 -2.38 1.53
N PHE A 53 -11.15 -1.76 0.63
CA PHE A 53 -10.70 -1.40 -0.71
C PHE A 53 -10.92 0.09 -0.90
N ILE A 54 -9.86 0.78 -1.29
CA ILE A 54 -9.89 2.21 -1.58
C ILE A 54 -9.63 2.38 -3.06
N ASN A 55 -10.47 3.18 -3.70
CA ASN A 55 -10.34 3.57 -5.10
C ASN A 55 -10.74 5.04 -5.19
N VAL A 56 -9.74 5.91 -5.26
CA VAL A 56 -9.93 7.35 -5.40
C VAL A 56 -9.51 7.75 -6.79
N ARG A 57 -10.47 8.27 -7.56
CA ARG A 57 -10.25 8.80 -8.91
C ARG A 57 -10.26 10.32 -8.89
N LYS A 58 -9.19 10.96 -9.34
CA LYS A 58 -9.13 12.40 -9.60
C LYS A 58 -8.97 12.61 -11.11
N ALA A 59 -10.05 13.06 -11.76
CA ALA A 59 -10.11 13.31 -13.20
C ALA A 59 -9.72 12.08 -14.06
N LYS A 60 -9.11 12.30 -15.24
CA LYS A 60 -8.84 11.24 -16.23
C LYS A 60 -7.63 10.35 -15.88
N ASP A 61 -6.71 10.84 -15.05
CA ASP A 61 -5.33 10.31 -15.06
C ASP A 61 -4.76 9.95 -13.68
N ILE A 62 -5.51 10.15 -12.58
CA ILE A 62 -5.02 9.85 -11.23
C ILE A 62 -6.00 8.92 -10.48
N ASP A 63 -5.68 7.63 -10.48
CA ASP A 63 -6.37 6.59 -9.72
C ASP A 63 -5.44 6.03 -8.63
N THR A 64 -5.71 6.35 -7.36
CA THR A 64 -5.06 5.64 -6.25
C THR A 64 -5.94 4.49 -5.81
N GLN A 65 -5.37 3.29 -5.88
CA GLN A 65 -6.04 2.06 -5.50
C GLN A 65 -5.24 1.35 -4.42
N CYS A 66 -5.93 0.91 -3.37
CA CYS A 66 -5.30 0.25 -2.24
C CYS A 66 -6.18 -0.88 -1.69
N LEU A 67 -5.54 -2.00 -1.38
CA LEU A 67 -6.09 -3.07 -0.55
C LEU A 67 -5.54 -2.90 0.87
N ILE A 68 -6.42 -2.84 1.86
CA ILE A 68 -6.04 -2.83 3.28
C ILE A 68 -6.56 -4.11 3.91
N ILE A 69 -5.71 -4.86 4.59
CA ILE A 69 -6.07 -6.14 5.22
C ILE A 69 -5.59 -6.19 6.66
N GLY A 70 -6.38 -6.80 7.54
CA GLY A 70 -6.11 -6.83 8.97
C GLY A 70 -6.35 -8.21 9.59
N ASN A 71 -5.49 -8.57 10.54
CA ASN A 71 -5.67 -9.69 11.46
C ASN A 71 -5.27 -9.28 12.89
N SER A 72 -5.17 -10.24 13.81
CA SER A 72 -4.85 -9.97 15.22
C SER A 72 -3.43 -9.44 15.46
N ALA A 73 -2.52 -9.58 14.48
CA ALA A 73 -1.11 -9.23 14.61
C ALA A 73 -0.66 -8.12 13.65
N ASN A 74 -1.33 -7.95 12.51
CA ASN A 74 -0.88 -7.08 11.43
C ASN A 74 -2.04 -6.34 10.76
N VAL A 75 -1.79 -5.09 10.38
CA VAL A 75 -2.57 -4.33 9.40
C VAL A 75 -1.63 -4.05 8.23
N VAL A 76 -2.01 -4.44 7.02
CA VAL A 76 -1.20 -4.28 5.81
C VAL A 76 -1.94 -3.38 4.82
N VAL A 77 -1.25 -2.36 4.35
CA VAL A 77 -1.68 -1.44 3.30
C VAL A 77 -0.91 -1.81 2.04
N VAL A 78 -1.63 -2.11 0.97
CA VAL A 78 -1.07 -2.54 -0.31
C VAL A 78 -1.52 -1.56 -1.39
N PHE A 79 -0.63 -0.67 -1.80
CA PHE A 79 -0.87 0.24 -2.91
C PHE A 79 -0.68 -0.48 -4.24
N ARG A 80 -1.69 -0.43 -5.10
CA ARG A 80 -1.63 -0.96 -6.45
C ARG A 80 -0.85 0.01 -7.34
N GLY A 81 -0.09 -0.52 -8.31
CA GLY A 81 0.50 0.29 -9.37
C GLY A 81 -0.51 0.59 -10.49
N SER A 82 -0.08 1.38 -11.47
CA SER A 82 -0.86 1.64 -12.68
C SER A 82 -1.01 0.37 -13.52
N ASP A 83 -2.17 0.20 -14.16
CA ASP A 83 -2.41 -0.80 -15.21
C ASP A 83 -1.77 -0.40 -16.55
N ASP A 84 -1.54 0.90 -16.76
CA ASP A 84 -0.78 1.43 -17.89
C ASP A 84 0.50 2.10 -17.38
N ILE A 85 1.53 1.28 -17.25
CA ILE A 85 2.84 1.72 -16.78
C ILE A 85 3.51 2.63 -17.83
N ASN A 86 3.28 2.41 -19.12
CA ASN A 86 3.92 3.17 -20.19
C ASN A 86 3.39 4.60 -20.26
N ASP A 87 2.07 4.77 -20.20
CA ASP A 87 1.45 6.10 -20.18
C ASP A 87 1.86 6.88 -18.93
N TRP A 88 1.90 6.21 -17.78
CA TRP A 88 2.36 6.83 -16.54
C TRP A 88 3.83 7.30 -16.61
N PHE A 89 4.74 6.49 -17.17
CA PHE A 89 6.14 6.90 -17.36
C PHE A 89 6.28 8.01 -18.39
N ALA A 90 5.47 8.02 -19.46
CA ALA A 90 5.50 9.07 -20.47
C ALA A 90 5.04 10.42 -19.92
N ASN A 91 4.06 10.42 -19.01
CA ASN A 91 3.55 11.61 -18.33
C ASN A 91 4.37 12.02 -17.09
N PHE A 92 5.41 11.26 -16.74
CA PHE A 92 6.24 11.49 -15.56
C PHE A 92 7.12 12.74 -15.72
N GLN A 93 6.57 13.90 -15.38
CA GLN A 93 7.35 15.13 -15.26
C GLN A 93 8.07 15.16 -13.91
N ALA A 94 9.40 15.23 -13.92
CA ALA A 94 10.25 15.18 -12.72
C ALA A 94 10.22 16.47 -11.86
N VAL A 95 9.04 17.06 -11.68
CA VAL A 95 8.80 18.20 -10.78
C VAL A 95 8.76 17.69 -9.34
N ARG A 96 9.32 18.50 -8.42
CA ARG A 96 9.47 18.13 -7.02
C ARG A 96 8.99 19.25 -6.11
N ASP A 97 8.17 18.86 -5.15
CA ASP A 97 7.66 19.72 -4.09
C ASP A 97 8.24 19.34 -2.74
N PRO A 98 8.06 20.18 -1.69
CA PRO A 98 8.36 19.79 -0.32
C PRO A 98 7.75 18.42 0.00
N GLY A 99 8.57 17.52 0.53
CA GLY A 99 8.16 16.18 0.89
C GLY A 99 7.55 16.11 2.30
N PRO A 100 7.07 14.93 2.70
CA PRO A 100 6.39 14.75 3.99
C PRO A 100 7.30 14.92 5.21
N LEU A 101 8.61 14.78 5.06
CA LEU A 101 9.59 14.99 6.14
C LEU A 101 10.24 16.36 6.04
N THR A 102 10.64 16.92 7.18
CA THR A 102 11.32 18.21 7.26
C THR A 102 12.53 18.28 6.33
N LYS A 103 12.60 19.34 5.50
CA LYS A 103 13.68 19.61 4.53
C LYS A 103 13.88 18.50 3.47
N THR A 104 12.84 17.76 3.14
CA THR A 104 12.86 16.79 2.04
C THR A 104 12.10 17.29 0.80
N LYS A 105 12.30 16.61 -0.33
CA LYS A 105 11.52 16.83 -1.56
C LYS A 105 10.94 15.50 -2.04
N ALA A 106 9.74 15.55 -2.59
CA ALA A 106 9.03 14.42 -3.18
C ALA A 106 8.53 14.78 -4.58
N HIS A 107 8.32 13.76 -5.42
CA HIS A 107 7.78 13.97 -6.76
C HIS A 107 6.34 14.47 -6.68
N GLU A 108 6.02 15.57 -7.36
CA GLU A 108 4.70 16.21 -7.35
C GLU A 108 3.61 15.21 -7.77
N GLY A 109 3.78 14.53 -8.92
CA GLY A 109 2.78 13.57 -9.41
C GLY A 109 2.48 12.39 -8.46
N PHE A 110 3.48 11.90 -7.70
CA PHE A 110 3.22 10.85 -6.70
C PHE A 110 2.46 11.39 -5.50
N GLN A 111 2.75 12.63 -5.11
CA GLN A 111 2.05 13.31 -4.04
C GLN A 111 0.59 13.58 -4.43
N ASP A 112 0.36 14.11 -5.63
CA ASP A 112 -0.98 14.35 -6.16
C ASP A 112 -1.81 13.07 -6.29
N ALA A 113 -1.16 11.95 -6.59
CA ALA A 113 -1.79 10.64 -6.58
C ALA A 113 -2.19 10.20 -5.17
N LEU A 114 -1.27 10.32 -4.21
CA LEU A 114 -1.49 9.82 -2.85
C LEU A 114 -2.48 10.67 -2.06
N PHE A 115 -2.30 12.00 -2.05
CA PHE A 115 -2.98 12.94 -1.15
C PHE A 115 -4.50 12.77 -1.08
N PRO A 116 -5.24 12.61 -2.19
CA PRO A 116 -6.69 12.41 -2.16
C PRO A 116 -7.15 11.17 -1.37
N SER A 117 -6.28 10.17 -1.22
CA SER A 117 -6.59 8.90 -0.55
C SER A 117 -6.12 8.84 0.91
N VAL A 118 -5.19 9.71 1.33
CA VAL A 118 -4.50 9.63 2.63
C VAL A 118 -5.47 9.52 3.81
N ILE A 119 -6.49 10.37 3.85
CA ILE A 119 -7.47 10.37 4.96
C ILE A 119 -8.24 9.05 4.99
N GLN A 120 -8.72 8.58 3.84
CA GLN A 120 -9.50 7.34 3.77
C GLN A 120 -8.66 6.10 4.11
N VAL A 121 -7.40 6.07 3.64
CA VAL A 121 -6.44 5.00 3.95
C VAL A 121 -6.18 4.98 5.45
N THR A 122 -5.84 6.13 6.03
CA THR A 122 -5.48 6.24 7.46
C THR A 122 -6.66 5.89 8.35
N ASN A 123 -7.86 6.40 8.08
CA ASN A 123 -9.07 6.02 8.82
C ASN A 123 -9.37 4.51 8.75
N SER A 124 -9.07 3.87 7.62
CA SER A 124 -9.27 2.42 7.46
C SER A 124 -8.24 1.62 8.27
N ILE A 125 -7.00 2.11 8.37
CA ILE A 125 -5.97 1.53 9.23
C ILE A 125 -6.38 1.69 10.69
N ASP A 126 -6.73 2.90 11.13
CA ASP A 126 -7.12 3.19 12.51
C ASP A 126 -8.31 2.34 12.95
N GLY A 127 -9.30 2.17 12.07
CA GLY A 127 -10.42 1.27 12.32
C GLY A 127 -10.01 -0.19 12.49
N MET A 128 -8.86 -0.61 11.97
CA MET A 128 -8.28 -1.95 12.10
C MET A 128 -7.25 -2.11 13.24
N LEU A 129 -6.80 -1.02 13.86
CA LEU A 129 -5.86 -1.01 14.98
C LEU A 129 -6.61 -1.13 16.32
N ASP A 130 -7.26 -2.26 16.54
CA ASP A 130 -7.98 -2.60 17.78
C ASP A 130 -7.15 -3.41 18.79
N ASN A 131 -5.88 -3.68 18.47
CA ASN A 131 -4.90 -4.38 19.28
C ASN A 131 -3.51 -3.74 19.07
N ASN A 132 -2.45 -4.35 19.59
CA ASN A 132 -1.07 -3.95 19.32
C ASN A 132 -0.57 -4.49 17.95
N GLN A 133 -1.37 -4.35 16.89
CA GLN A 133 -0.99 -4.79 15.55
C GLN A 133 0.19 -3.97 15.02
N ARG A 134 1.02 -4.63 14.20
CA ARG A 134 2.03 -3.95 13.39
C ARG A 134 1.42 -3.46 12.09
N ILE A 135 1.75 -2.22 11.72
CA ILE A 135 1.41 -1.68 10.40
C ILE A 135 2.50 -2.07 9.41
N TRP A 136 2.10 -2.50 8.23
CA TRP A 136 3.00 -2.77 7.11
C TRP A 136 2.48 -2.04 5.88
N VAL A 137 3.38 -1.46 5.10
CA VAL A 137 3.04 -0.79 3.84
C VAL A 137 3.86 -1.40 2.73
N THR A 138 3.20 -1.77 1.63
CA THR A 138 3.85 -2.33 0.43
C THR A 138 3.14 -1.87 -0.84
N GLY A 139 3.80 -2.01 -1.98
CA GLY A 139 3.25 -1.65 -3.28
C GLY A 139 4.20 -2.01 -4.40
N HIS A 140 3.66 -2.25 -5.60
CA HIS A 140 4.41 -2.59 -6.80
C HIS A 140 4.36 -1.46 -7.84
N SER A 141 5.45 -1.25 -8.58
CA SER A 141 5.57 -0.19 -9.60
C SER A 141 5.27 1.19 -8.99
N LEU A 142 4.34 1.98 -9.55
CA LEU A 142 3.83 3.23 -8.96
C LEU A 142 3.44 3.06 -7.48
N GLY A 143 2.84 1.92 -7.11
CA GLY A 143 2.46 1.62 -5.74
C GLY A 143 3.65 1.65 -4.78
N GLY A 144 4.86 1.27 -5.21
CA GLY A 144 6.06 1.34 -4.39
C GLY A 144 6.51 2.78 -4.07
N ALA A 145 6.29 3.71 -5.01
CA ALA A 145 6.51 5.13 -4.76
C ALA A 145 5.49 5.69 -3.76
N LEU A 146 4.21 5.32 -3.92
CA LEU A 146 3.15 5.71 -2.98
C LEU A 146 3.41 5.13 -1.57
N THR A 147 3.86 3.88 -1.48
CA THR A 147 4.31 3.27 -0.22
C THR A 147 5.36 4.11 0.48
N SER A 148 6.41 4.52 -0.24
CA SER A 148 7.51 5.29 0.36
C SER A 148 7.04 6.64 0.90
N LEU A 149 6.19 7.34 0.15
CA LEU A 149 5.62 8.62 0.59
C LEU A 149 4.65 8.45 1.76
N TYR A 150 3.76 7.48 1.68
CA TYR A 150 2.77 7.25 2.72
C TYR A 150 3.42 6.81 4.03
N SER A 151 4.42 5.92 3.99
CA SER A 151 5.19 5.54 5.17
C SER A 151 5.86 6.74 5.83
N ALA A 152 6.40 7.68 5.05
CA ALA A 152 6.98 8.90 5.58
C ALA A 152 5.93 9.83 6.21
N MET A 153 4.74 9.97 5.60
CA MET A 153 3.62 10.72 6.20
C MET A 153 3.15 10.10 7.51
N MET A 154 3.02 8.77 7.56
CA MET A 154 2.64 8.04 8.78
C MET A 154 3.67 8.21 9.89
N PHE A 155 4.96 8.12 9.56
CA PHE A 155 6.04 8.36 10.52
C PHE A 155 5.98 9.77 11.11
N GLU A 156 5.82 10.81 10.27
CA GLU A 156 5.69 12.20 10.72
C GLU A 156 4.43 12.40 11.60
N ALA A 157 3.35 11.67 11.33
CA ALA A 157 2.13 11.66 12.13
C ALA A 157 2.23 10.82 13.43
N GLY A 158 3.38 10.21 13.72
CA GLY A 158 3.63 9.47 14.97
C GLY A 158 3.30 7.98 14.94
N TYR A 159 3.00 7.41 13.77
CA TYR A 159 2.81 5.97 13.62
C TYR A 159 4.14 5.22 13.58
N THR A 160 4.16 3.99 14.11
CA THR A 160 5.25 3.04 13.87
C THR A 160 4.89 2.14 12.69
N VAL A 161 5.54 2.39 11.55
CA VAL A 161 5.36 1.67 10.29
C VAL A 161 6.63 0.97 9.83
#